data_AF-A0A7C5KSX8-F1
#
_entry.id   AF-A0A7C5KSX8-F1
#
_cell.length_a   1.000
_cell.length_b   1.000
_cell.length_c   1.000
_cell.angle_alpha   90.00
_cell.angle_beta   90.00
_cell.angle_gamma   90.00
#
_symmetry.space_group_name_H-M   'P 1'
#
loop_
_entity.id
_entity.type
_entity.pdbx_description
1 polymer ?
#
loop_
_entity_poly.entity_id
_entity_poly.type
_entity_poly.pdbx_seq_one_letter_code
_entity_poly.pdbx_strand_id
1 'polypeptide(L)' 'MTIRYDVLGIGNAIVDVLDRVDEAFLDDNDIIKGAMQLIDEDRARSLYSRMGPAQEVSGG' A
#
# COMPACT_ATOMS: atom_id res chain seq x y z
N MET A 1 -31.48 1.82 25.99
CA MET A 1 -30.87 1.54 24.68
C MET A 1 -29.73 0.56 24.89
N THR A 2 -29.71 -0.55 24.17
CA THR A 2 -28.56 -1.47 24.13
C THR A 2 -27.61 -1.03 23.03
N ILE A 3 -26.30 -1.06 23.29
CA ILE A 3 -25.27 -0.76 22.28
C ILE A 3 -25.23 -1.94 21.30
N ARG A 4 -25.33 -1.66 20.00
CA ARG A 4 -25.35 -2.69 18.93
C ARG A 4 -23.94 -3.09 18.47
N TYR A 5 -22.99 -2.18 18.52
CA TYR A 5 -21.63 -2.39 18.02
C TYR A 5 -20.62 -1.90 19.05
N ASP A 6 -19.58 -2.69 19.26
CA ASP A 6 -18.49 -2.33 20.16
C ASP A 6 -17.57 -1.28 19.53
N VAL A 7 -17.27 -1.45 18.23
CA VAL A 7 -16.39 -0.56 17.46
C VAL A 7 -16.90 -0.44 16.02
N LEU A 8 -16.86 0.77 15.47
CA LEU A 8 -17.06 1.06 14.06
C LEU A 8 -15.78 1.72 13.51
N GLY A 9 -15.14 1.08 12.54
CA GLY A 9 -14.03 1.65 11.78
C GLY A 9 -14.50 2.24 10.46
N ILE A 10 -13.97 3.40 10.08
CA ILE A 10 -14.15 4.03 8.76
C ILE A 10 -12.77 4.37 8.23
N GLY A 11 -12.45 3.86 7.04
CA GLY A 11 -11.14 3.98 6.41
C GLY A 11 -11.23 3.88 4.90
N ASN A 12 -10.09 4.06 4.23
CA ASN A 12 -10.01 3.94 2.79
C ASN A 12 -9.90 2.46 2.42
N ALA A 13 -10.92 1.88 1.79
CA ALA A 13 -10.86 0.49 1.37
C ALA A 13 -9.75 0.29 0.31
N ILE A 14 -8.65 -0.36 0.71
CA ILE A 14 -7.46 -0.59 -0.10
C ILE A 14 -7.14 -2.09 -0.14
N VAL A 15 -6.53 -2.54 -1.25
CA VAL A 15 -5.90 -3.85 -1.38
C VAL A 15 -4.39 -3.62 -1.43
N ASP A 16 -3.66 -4.33 -0.57
CA ASP A 16 -2.21 -4.22 -0.48
C ASP A 16 -1.57 -5.18 -1.50
N VAL A 17 -0.55 -4.68 -2.19
CA VAL A 17 0.35 -5.47 -3.03
C VAL A 17 1.74 -5.39 -2.41
N LEU A 18 2.24 -6.52 -1.89
CA LEU A 18 3.44 -6.55 -1.06
C LEU A 18 4.57 -7.32 -1.75
N ASP A 19 5.74 -6.70 -1.86
CA ASP A 19 6.98 -7.27 -2.40
C ASP A 19 8.17 -6.96 -1.49
N ARG A 20 9.19 -7.83 -1.49
CA ARG A 20 10.45 -7.59 -0.79
C ARG A 20 11.45 -6.94 -1.73
N VAL A 21 11.79 -5.69 -1.43
CA VAL A 21 12.79 -4.91 -2.17
C VAL A 21 14.00 -4.58 -1.29
N ASP A 22 15.12 -4.21 -1.92
CA ASP A 22 16.28 -3.67 -1.22
C ASP A 22 16.17 -2.15 -1.02
N GLU A 23 17.11 -1.55 -0.28
CA GLU A 23 17.14 -0.10 -0.06
C GLU A 23 17.36 0.67 -1.37
N ALA A 24 18.14 0.11 -2.29
CA ALA A 24 18.45 0.76 -3.57
C ALA A 24 17.19 0.97 -4.42
N PHE A 25 16.24 0.03 -4.37
CA PHE A 25 14.94 0.20 -5.02
C PHE A 25 14.18 1.43 -4.51
N LEU A 26 14.26 1.74 -3.21
CA LEU A 26 13.57 2.90 -2.65
C LEU A 26 14.18 4.20 -3.19
N ASP A 27 15.52 4.28 -3.20
CA ASP A 27 16.25 5.44 -3.71
C ASP A 27 16.04 5.63 -5.24
N ASP A 28 16.18 4.56 -6.02
CA ASP A 28 16.01 4.57 -7.50
C ASP A 28 14.59 4.94 -7.93
N ASN A 29 13.63 4.77 -7.03
CA ASN A 29 12.24 5.11 -7.27
C ASN A 29 11.77 6.33 -6.47
N ASP A 30 12.60 7.06 -5.72
CA ASP A 30 12.11 8.22 -4.94
C ASP A 30 10.96 7.86 -3.98
N ILE A 31 11.12 6.76 -3.25
CA ILE A 31 10.18 6.28 -2.23
C ILE A 31 10.71 6.64 -0.85
N ILE A 32 9.92 7.39 -0.07
CA ILE A 32 10.28 7.73 1.31
C ILE A 32 10.04 6.50 2.19
N LYS A 33 11.13 5.91 2.70
CA LYS A 33 11.08 4.74 3.56
C LYS A 33 10.19 4.97 4.80
N GLY A 34 9.23 4.07 5.02
CA GLY A 34 8.34 4.09 6.19
C GLY A 34 7.19 5.10 6.10
N ALA A 35 6.97 5.74 4.96
CA ALA A 35 5.85 6.65 4.73
C ALA A 35 4.74 5.99 3.87
N MET A 36 3.52 6.54 3.99
CA MET A 36 2.47 6.33 3.00
C MET A 36 2.56 7.46 1.97
N GLN A 37 2.87 7.12 0.72
CA GLN A 37 3.02 8.08 -0.37
C GLN A 37 1.84 7.94 -1.33
N LEU A 38 1.03 8.99 -1.46
CA LEU A 38 -0.01 9.05 -2.48
C LEU A 38 0.64 9.10 -3.86
N ILE A 39 0.11 8.31 -4.78
CA ILE A 39 0.56 8.23 -6.16
C ILE A 39 -0.65 8.26 -7.10
N ASP A 40 -0.43 8.75 -8.31
CA ASP A 40 -1.41 8.64 -9.38
C ASP A 40 -1.32 7.27 -10.09
N GLU A 41 -2.18 7.08 -11.08
CA GLU A 41 -2.29 5.84 -11.83
C GLU A 41 -1.01 5.51 -12.62
N ASP A 42 -0.40 6.50 -13.27
CA ASP A 42 0.81 6.31 -14.09
C ASP A 42 1.98 5.86 -13.21
N ARG A 43 2.12 6.48 -12.05
CA ARG A 43 3.12 6.11 -11.06
C ARG A 43 2.85 4.72 -10.48
N ALA A 44 1.60 4.37 -10.19
CA ALA A 44 1.23 3.04 -9.74
C ALA A 44 1.61 1.96 -10.77
N ARG A 45 1.29 2.17 -12.05
CA ARG A 45 1.68 1.24 -13.14
C ARG A 45 3.20 1.12 -13.27
N SER A 46 3.92 2.24 -13.20
CA SER A 46 5.39 2.25 -13.26
C SER A 46 6.01 1.43 -12.13
N LEU A 47 5.56 1.63 -10.90
CA LEU A 47 6.07 0.90 -9.74
C LEU A 47 5.71 -0.58 -9.83
N TYR A 48 4.46 -0.91 -10.14
CA TYR A 48 3.99 -2.28 -10.29
C TYR A 48 4.80 -3.06 -11.34
N SER A 49 5.16 -2.41 -12.45
CA SER A 49 5.99 -3.03 -13.49
C SER A 49 7.44 -3.34 -13.06
N ARG A 50 7.91 -2.71 -11.99
CA ARG A 50 9.25 -2.89 -11.41
C ARG A 50 9.24 -3.81 -10.19
N MET A 51 8.08 -4.14 -9.66
CA MET A 51 7.94 -5.07 -8.53
C MET A 51 8.29 -6.50 -8.99
N GLY A 52 8.91 -7.25 -8.07
CA GLY A 52 9.09 -8.68 -8.17
C GLY A 52 7.82 -9.45 -7.85
N PRO A 53 7.94 -10.75 -7.50
CA PRO A 53 6.80 -11.57 -7.11
C PRO A 53 6.08 -10.99 -5.88
N ALA A 54 4.88 -10.47 -6.10
CA ALA A 54 4.10 -9.82 -5.06
C ALA A 54 2.99 -10.71 -4.50
N GLN A 55 2.59 -10.42 -3.25
CA GLN A 55 1.41 -10.98 -2.61
C GLN A 55 0.30 -9.93 -2.53
N GLU A 56 -0.90 -10.30 -2.97
CA GLU A 56 -2.11 -9.47 -2.88
C GLU A 56 -2.93 -9.88 -1.64
N VAL A 57 -3.27 -8.91 -0.78
CA VAL A 57 -4.07 -9.14 0.43
C VAL A 57 -5.00 -7.95 0.71
N SER A 58 -6.14 -8.19 1.38
CA SER A 58 -6.98 -7.09 1.86
C SER A 58 -6.23 -6.23 2.87
N GLY A 59 -6.19 -4.92 2.61
CA GLY A 59 -5.63 -3.89 3.51
C GLY A 59 -6.75 -3.17 4.26
N GLY A 60 -6.70 -1.84 4.34
CA GLY A 60 -7.76 -1.05 4.95
C GLY A 60 -7.52 0.46 5.01
#